data_AF-A0A4R6JBF1-F1
#
_entry.id   AF-A0A4R6JBF1-F1
#
_cell.length_a   1.000
_cell.length_b   1.000
_cell.length_c   1.000
_cell.angle_alpha   90.00
_cell.angle_beta   90.00
_cell.angle_gamma   90.00
#
_symmetry.space_group_name_H-M   'P 1'
#
loop_
_entity.id
_entity.type
_entity.pdbx_description
1 polymer ?
#
loop_
_entity_poly.entity_id
_entity_poly.type
_entity_poly.pdbx_seq_one_letter_code
_entity_poly.pdbx_strand_id
1 'polypeptide(L)'
;MSGALVEIDDLKVHFPIKSGLFFDRTVGHVYAVDGVSLAIQRGETYGLVGESGCGKSTLGRGLLRLVEPTSGGITFDGTDVRALAGEKLRLFRRRMQMVFQDPMSSLDPRQSVESLLTEGLKAHGLRTEMQQRLRSTLDSVGLPASALRKYPHEFSGGQRQRIGIARALVLGPELIVADEPVSALDVSIQAQVVNLLDDLQESLGLTYLVIAHDLAVIRHISDTIGVMYLGALVEEASADQLYERPLHPYTRALLSAVPIPDPQVEDHRERMLLVGDLPSPANPPSGCRFRTRCPWSQERCATSRPELRVFDDSGQRVACHFAEDILSGALRPHEVQAELVRPEADSGLGGELIPTQPDLPTQ
;
A
#
# COMPACT_ATOMS: atom_id res chain seq x y z
N MET A 1 20.83 -19.37 7.60
CA MET A 1 20.15 -18.89 8.81
C MET A 1 18.94 -18.08 8.34
N SER A 2 17.80 -18.74 8.19
CA SER A 2 16.53 -18.15 7.73
C SER A 2 15.73 -17.72 8.96
N GLY A 3 15.61 -16.42 9.18
CA GLY A 3 14.75 -15.84 10.20
C GLY A 3 14.11 -14.58 9.64
N ALA A 4 12.96 -14.22 10.18
CA ALA A 4 12.24 -13.02 9.78
C ALA A 4 13.13 -11.78 10.00
N LEU A 5 13.20 -10.90 8.99
CA LEU A 5 13.80 -9.58 9.17
C LEU A 5 12.89 -8.71 10.03
N VAL A 6 11.58 -8.79 9.75
CA VAL A 6 10.54 -7.99 10.39
C VAL A 6 9.50 -8.94 10.96
N GLU A 7 9.13 -8.72 12.22
CA GLU A 7 7.96 -9.33 12.84
C GLU A 7 7.10 -8.21 13.43
N ILE A 8 5.82 -8.22 13.06
CA ILE A 8 4.81 -7.31 13.58
C ILE A 8 3.81 -8.15 14.36
N ASP A 9 3.49 -7.74 15.59
CA ASP A 9 2.56 -8.46 16.46
C ASP A 9 1.48 -7.52 17.02
N ASP A 10 0.21 -7.80 16.73
CA ASP A 10 -0.98 -7.04 17.14
C ASP A 10 -0.80 -5.50 17.03
N LEU A 11 -0.18 -5.05 15.94
CA LEU A 11 0.14 -3.64 15.76
C LEU A 11 -1.14 -2.82 15.57
N LYS A 12 -1.23 -1.73 16.33
CA LYS A 12 -2.33 -0.76 16.25
C LYS A 12 -1.79 0.63 16.02
N VAL A 13 -2.46 1.36 15.14
CA VAL A 13 -2.22 2.78 14.88
C VAL A 13 -3.58 3.45 14.80
N HIS A 14 -3.98 4.10 15.88
CA HIS A 14 -5.26 4.80 15.97
C HIS A 14 -5.05 6.30 16.08
N PHE A 15 -5.80 7.08 15.30
CA PHE A 15 -5.70 8.53 15.33
C PHE A 15 -6.87 9.13 16.12
N PRO A 16 -6.63 10.03 17.09
CA PRO A 16 -7.70 10.64 17.86
C PRO A 16 -8.52 11.59 16.99
N ILE A 17 -9.84 11.50 17.07
CA ILE A 17 -10.77 12.46 16.50
C ILE A 17 -11.02 13.53 17.56
N LYS A 18 -10.62 14.76 17.27
CA LYS A 18 -10.74 15.88 18.21
C LYS A 18 -11.94 16.77 17.85
N SER A 19 -12.60 17.31 18.85
CA SER A 19 -13.73 18.22 18.70
C SER A 19 -13.76 19.26 19.83
N GLY A 20 -14.05 20.52 19.50
CA GLY A 20 -14.24 21.64 20.42
C GLY A 20 -13.61 22.95 19.92
N LEU A 21 -14.28 24.10 20.14
CA LEU A 21 -13.79 25.42 19.70
C LEU A 21 -12.71 26.02 20.63
N PHE A 22 -12.72 25.64 21.91
CA PHE A 22 -11.86 26.23 22.96
C PHE A 22 -11.02 25.19 23.73
N PHE A 23 -11.44 23.93 23.73
CA PHE A 23 -10.70 22.81 24.34
C PHE A 23 -10.77 21.59 23.42
N ASP A 24 -9.61 21.03 23.10
CA ASP A 24 -9.44 19.87 22.23
C ASP A 24 -9.87 18.59 22.97
N ARG A 25 -11.11 18.13 22.80
CA ARG A 25 -11.59 16.87 23.40
C ARG A 25 -11.56 15.73 22.40
N THR A 26 -10.99 14.59 22.77
CA THR A 26 -11.06 13.36 21.96
C THR A 26 -12.48 12.77 22.05
N VAL A 27 -13.15 12.67 20.91
CA VAL A 27 -14.54 12.18 20.77
C VAL A 27 -14.64 10.83 20.06
N GLY A 28 -13.52 10.30 19.58
CA GLY A 28 -13.45 9.01 18.90
C GLY A 28 -12.04 8.73 18.40
N HIS A 29 -11.87 7.61 17.69
CA HIS A 29 -10.62 7.24 17.05
C HIS A 29 -10.85 6.74 15.63
N VAL A 30 -9.92 7.04 14.73
CA VAL A 30 -9.81 6.41 13.41
C VAL A 30 -8.92 5.19 13.58
N TYR A 31 -9.47 3.99 13.37
CA TYR A 31 -8.77 2.71 13.51
C TYR A 31 -8.02 2.36 12.21
N ALA A 32 -6.97 3.11 11.89
CA ALA A 32 -6.25 3.00 10.62
C ALA A 32 -5.45 1.69 10.49
N VAL A 33 -4.86 1.22 11.59
CA VAL A 33 -4.31 -0.14 11.73
C VAL A 33 -4.82 -0.69 13.05
N ASP A 34 -5.39 -1.89 13.04
CA ASP A 34 -6.12 -2.42 14.19
C ASP A 34 -5.90 -3.92 14.38
N GLY A 35 -4.70 -4.29 14.84
CA GLY A 35 -4.32 -5.65 15.20
C GLY A 35 -3.77 -6.42 14.02
N VAL A 36 -2.78 -5.82 13.34
CA VAL A 36 -2.07 -6.49 12.24
C VAL A 36 -0.89 -7.27 12.80
N SER A 37 -0.80 -8.56 12.45
CA SER A 37 0.38 -9.40 12.70
C SER A 37 0.89 -10.02 11.39
N LEU A 38 2.16 -9.83 11.09
CA LEU A 38 2.82 -10.36 9.89
C LEU A 38 4.32 -10.56 10.14
N ALA A 39 4.96 -11.35 9.27
CA ALA A 39 6.41 -11.52 9.26
C ALA A 39 6.92 -11.38 7.82
N ILE A 40 8.08 -10.74 7.66
CA ILE A 40 8.76 -10.60 6.36
C ILE A 40 10.13 -11.25 6.47
N GLN A 41 10.41 -12.24 5.63
CA GLN A 41 11.69 -12.92 5.63
C GLN A 41 12.78 -12.05 5.00
N ARG A 42 14.04 -12.27 5.40
CA ARG A 42 15.18 -11.59 4.76
C ARG A 42 15.25 -11.95 3.29
N GLY A 43 15.35 -10.93 2.43
CA GLY A 43 15.44 -11.10 0.99
C GLY A 43 14.09 -11.33 0.31
N GLU A 44 12.98 -11.29 1.05
CA GLU A 44 11.62 -11.49 0.54
C GLU A 44 10.95 -10.15 0.21
N THR A 45 10.04 -10.17 -0.76
CA THR A 45 9.05 -9.12 -0.97
C THR A 45 7.70 -9.52 -0.39
N TYR A 46 7.28 -8.79 0.64
CA TYR A 46 5.92 -8.86 1.15
C TYR A 46 5.06 -7.79 0.46
N GLY A 47 4.09 -8.23 -0.32
CA GLY A 47 3.09 -7.39 -0.95
C GLY A 47 1.91 -7.12 -0.01
N LEU A 48 1.52 -5.85 0.14
CA LEU A 48 0.35 -5.44 0.91
C LEU A 48 -0.66 -4.75 0.01
N VAL A 49 -1.83 -5.35 -0.13
CA VAL A 49 -2.90 -4.89 -1.03
C VAL A 49 -4.21 -4.59 -0.34
N GLY A 50 -5.05 -3.79 -0.98
CA GLY A 50 -6.38 -3.41 -0.52
C GLY A 50 -6.83 -2.09 -1.12
N GLU A 51 -8.10 -1.74 -0.94
CA GLU A 51 -8.69 -0.49 -1.40
C GLU A 51 -7.96 0.74 -0.80
N SER A 52 -8.08 1.88 -1.49
CA SER A 52 -7.55 3.14 -0.95
C SER A 52 -8.16 3.45 0.42
N GLY A 53 -7.34 3.99 1.34
CA GLY A 53 -7.78 4.33 2.70
C GLY A 53 -7.93 3.14 3.67
N CYS A 54 -7.62 1.90 3.28
CA CYS A 54 -7.75 0.75 4.18
C CYS A 54 -6.65 0.65 5.26
N GLY A 55 -5.60 1.47 5.22
CA GLY A 55 -4.56 1.55 6.27
C GLY A 55 -3.14 1.11 5.88
N LYS A 56 -2.90 0.71 4.62
CA LYS A 56 -1.61 0.18 4.14
C LYS A 56 -0.43 1.12 4.38
N SER A 57 -0.53 2.37 3.91
CA SER A 57 0.50 3.40 4.11
C SER A 57 0.71 3.72 5.59
N THR A 58 -0.35 3.64 6.40
CA THR A 58 -0.24 3.80 7.86
C THR A 58 0.53 2.66 8.50
N LEU A 59 0.32 1.40 8.06
CA LEU A 59 1.09 0.25 8.52
C LEU A 59 2.58 0.40 8.19
N GLY A 60 2.90 0.75 6.93
CA GLY A 60 4.28 0.99 6.51
C GLY A 60 4.96 2.13 7.29
N ARG A 61 4.26 3.25 7.53
CA ARG A 61 4.77 4.36 8.35
C ARG A 61 4.90 3.99 9.82
N GLY A 62 4.01 3.15 10.35
CA GLY A 62 4.07 2.63 11.71
C GLY A 62 5.29 1.74 11.93
N LEU A 63 5.57 0.84 10.98
CA LEU A 63 6.75 -0.03 10.96
C LEU A 63 8.06 0.79 11.07
N LEU A 64 8.16 1.88 10.31
CA LEU A 64 9.34 2.75 10.32
C LEU A 64 9.38 3.75 11.49
N ARG A 65 8.41 3.68 12.41
CA ARG A 65 8.19 4.68 13.48
C ARG A 65 8.08 6.11 12.96
N LEU A 66 7.62 6.33 11.72
CA LEU A 66 7.29 7.65 11.19
C LEU A 66 5.96 8.16 11.76
N VAL A 67 5.08 7.22 12.09
CA VAL A 67 3.88 7.41 12.92
C VAL A 67 4.04 6.52 14.15
N GLU A 68 3.72 7.04 15.33
CA GLU A 68 3.84 6.27 16.58
C GLU A 68 2.72 5.21 16.68
N PRO A 69 3.03 3.92 16.83
CA PRO A 69 2.02 2.91 17.08
C PRO A 69 1.37 3.07 18.45
N THR A 70 0.04 2.94 18.49
CA THR A 70 -0.73 3.01 19.74
C THR A 70 -0.51 1.76 20.60
N SER A 71 -0.41 0.58 19.99
CA SER A 71 -0.07 -0.68 20.67
C SER A 71 0.57 -1.71 19.73
N GLY A 72 0.92 -2.89 20.27
CA GLY A 72 1.53 -4.00 19.53
C GLY A 72 3.06 -4.00 19.58
N GLY A 73 3.68 -4.92 18.87
CA GLY A 73 5.14 -5.10 18.79
C GLY A 73 5.66 -4.89 17.37
N ILE A 74 6.89 -4.38 17.28
CA ILE A 74 7.66 -4.36 16.04
C ILE A 74 9.05 -4.85 16.38
N THR A 75 9.41 -6.04 15.88
CA THR A 75 10.75 -6.60 16.01
C THR A 75 11.44 -6.53 14.65
N PHE A 76 12.64 -5.95 14.62
CA PHE A 76 13.47 -5.90 13.42
C PHE A 76 14.82 -6.54 13.74
N ASP A 77 15.14 -7.67 13.10
CA ASP A 77 16.38 -8.42 13.33
C ASP A 77 16.66 -8.66 14.83
N GLY A 78 15.64 -9.18 15.52
CA GLY A 78 15.66 -9.42 16.97
C GLY A 78 15.64 -8.16 17.85
N THR A 79 15.59 -6.96 17.28
CA THR A 79 15.54 -5.69 18.02
C THR A 79 14.11 -5.18 18.13
N ASP A 80 13.62 -4.93 19.35
CA ASP A 80 12.36 -4.22 19.57
C ASP A 80 12.50 -2.75 19.12
N VAL A 81 11.83 -2.42 18.02
CA VAL A 81 11.84 -1.09 17.41
C VAL A 81 11.03 -0.08 18.23
N ARG A 82 10.02 -0.52 18.99
CA ARG A 82 9.21 0.37 19.85
C ARG A 82 10.02 0.88 21.05
N ALA A 83 10.94 0.07 21.57
CA ALA A 83 11.84 0.46 22.65
C ALA A 83 12.91 1.51 22.24
N LEU A 84 13.12 1.73 20.94
CA LEU A 84 14.08 2.73 20.45
C LEU A 84 13.51 4.15 20.52
N ALA A 85 14.35 5.11 20.91
CA ALA A 85 14.02 6.53 20.95
C ALA A 85 15.23 7.41 20.60
N GLY A 86 14.96 8.67 20.25
CA GLY A 86 15.97 9.71 19.99
C GLY A 86 17.02 9.27 18.98
N GLU A 87 18.29 9.44 19.34
CA GLU A 87 19.44 9.13 18.49
C GLU A 87 19.54 7.65 18.09
N LYS A 88 19.17 6.74 19.00
CA LYS A 88 19.19 5.29 18.70
C LYS A 88 18.20 4.95 17.59
N LEU A 89 16.97 5.46 17.69
CA LEU A 89 15.96 5.28 16.65
C LEU A 89 16.39 5.95 15.34
N ARG A 90 16.96 7.16 15.43
CA ARG A 90 17.47 7.88 14.26
C ARG A 90 18.52 7.07 13.51
N LEU A 91 19.52 6.52 14.19
CA LEU A 91 20.54 5.66 13.57
C LEU A 91 19.95 4.35 13.04
N PHE A 92 19.01 3.76 13.78
CA PHE A 92 18.36 2.51 13.41
C PHE A 92 17.57 2.64 12.10
N ARG A 93 16.89 3.77 11.88
CA ARG A 93 16.19 4.06 10.62
C ARG A 93 17.09 3.99 9.39
N ARG A 94 18.43 4.07 9.51
CA ARG A 94 19.32 3.81 8.35
C ARG A 94 19.07 2.44 7.71
N ARG A 95 18.72 1.43 8.53
CA ARG A 95 18.47 0.05 8.09
C ARG A 95 17.10 -0.13 7.41
N MET A 96 16.19 0.84 7.57
CA MET A 96 14.80 0.75 7.11
C MET A 96 14.39 2.06 6.44
N GLN A 97 14.20 2.05 5.13
CA GLN A 97 13.91 3.25 4.36
C GLN A 97 12.55 3.20 3.69
N MET A 98 12.03 4.37 3.31
CA MET A 98 10.74 4.50 2.62
C MET A 98 10.94 5.09 1.23
N VAL A 99 10.28 4.48 0.25
CA VAL A 99 10.01 5.07 -1.06
C VAL A 99 8.54 5.51 -1.03
N PHE A 100 8.29 6.80 -1.25
CA PHE A 100 6.95 7.38 -1.15
C PHE A 100 6.21 7.34 -2.49
N GLN A 101 4.88 7.34 -2.42
CA GLN A 101 3.93 7.21 -3.54
C GLN A 101 4.14 8.21 -4.68
N ASP A 102 4.46 9.46 -4.37
CA ASP A 102 4.66 10.48 -5.38
C ASP A 102 6.08 11.07 -5.31
N PRO A 103 6.92 10.83 -6.34
CA PRO A 103 8.22 11.45 -6.47
C PRO A 103 8.18 12.98 -6.47
N MET A 104 7.11 13.59 -6.97
CA MET A 104 7.02 15.05 -7.08
C MET A 104 6.83 15.72 -5.73
N SER A 105 5.92 15.22 -4.90
CA SER A 105 5.73 15.74 -3.55
C SER A 105 6.86 15.33 -2.60
N SER A 106 7.57 14.23 -2.87
CA SER A 106 8.63 13.76 -1.99
C SER A 106 10.02 14.33 -2.29
N LEU A 107 10.31 14.84 -3.49
CA LEU A 107 11.58 15.45 -3.86
C LEU A 107 11.47 17.00 -3.85
N ASP A 108 12.31 17.71 -3.09
CA ASP A 108 12.32 19.19 -3.14
C ASP A 108 12.78 19.66 -4.54
N PRO A 109 11.92 20.33 -5.33
CA PRO A 109 12.25 20.72 -6.70
C PRO A 109 13.38 21.76 -6.80
N ARG A 110 13.74 22.40 -5.68
CA ARG A 110 14.82 23.40 -5.60
C ARG A 110 16.17 22.79 -5.24
N GLN A 111 16.22 21.50 -4.96
CA GLN A 111 17.45 20.78 -4.67
C GLN A 111 17.92 20.00 -5.90
N SER A 112 19.22 19.94 -6.11
CA SER A 112 19.80 19.01 -7.09
C SER A 112 19.66 17.56 -6.62
N VAL A 113 19.76 16.60 -7.54
CA VAL A 113 19.80 15.17 -7.21
C VAL A 113 20.94 14.88 -6.23
N GLU A 114 22.11 15.48 -6.41
CA GLU A 114 23.22 15.35 -5.45
C GLU A 114 22.84 15.81 -4.05
N SER A 115 22.16 16.95 -3.91
CA SER A 115 21.70 17.45 -2.62
C SER A 115 20.72 16.48 -1.96
N LEU A 116 19.71 16.02 -2.72
CA LEU A 116 18.66 15.11 -2.25
C LEU A 116 19.24 13.79 -1.72
N LEU A 117 20.22 13.22 -2.42
CA LEU A 117 20.85 11.96 -2.01
C LEU A 117 21.86 12.17 -0.86
N THR A 118 22.50 13.33 -0.79
CA THR A 118 23.50 13.63 0.25
C THR A 118 22.85 14.01 1.58
N GLU A 119 21.61 14.49 1.59
CA GLU A 119 20.88 14.90 2.80
C GLU A 119 20.83 13.76 3.83
N GLY A 120 20.38 12.57 3.42
CA GLY A 120 20.34 11.38 4.27
C GLY A 120 21.73 10.99 4.78
N LEU A 121 22.74 10.97 3.90
CA LEU A 121 24.11 10.66 4.28
C LEU A 121 24.63 11.59 5.38
N LYS A 122 24.42 12.90 5.21
CA LYS A 122 24.80 13.91 6.21
C LYS A 122 24.05 13.72 7.51
N ALA A 123 22.73 13.49 7.45
CA ALA A 123 21.91 13.26 8.62
C ALA A 123 22.43 12.07 9.42
N HIS A 124 22.83 10.97 8.77
CA HIS A 124 23.38 9.78 9.41
C HIS A 124 24.90 9.79 9.65
N GLY A 125 25.57 10.93 9.43
CA GLY A 125 27.01 11.07 9.69
C GLY A 125 27.92 10.31 8.70
N LEU A 126 27.40 9.87 7.57
CA LEU A 126 28.11 9.10 6.55
C LEU A 126 28.82 10.03 5.56
N ARG A 127 29.97 10.56 5.98
CA ARG A 127 30.73 11.57 5.20
C ARG A 127 31.86 11.00 4.35
N THR A 128 32.27 9.77 4.60
CA THR A 128 33.34 9.11 3.86
C THR A 128 32.82 8.58 2.53
N GLU A 129 33.62 8.70 1.46
CA GLU A 129 33.33 8.12 0.13
C GLU A 129 31.99 8.52 -0.48
N MET A 130 31.40 9.65 -0.06
CA MET A 130 30.06 10.09 -0.50
C MET A 130 29.94 10.10 -2.03
N GLN A 131 30.93 10.65 -2.74
CA GLN A 131 30.90 10.73 -4.20
C GLN A 131 30.90 9.36 -4.88
N GLN A 132 31.64 8.39 -4.34
CA GLN A 132 31.66 7.03 -4.88
C GLN A 132 30.31 6.35 -4.64
N ARG A 133 29.77 6.49 -3.42
CA ARG A 133 28.44 5.97 -3.06
C ARG A 133 27.32 6.57 -3.88
N LEU A 134 27.35 7.87 -4.15
CA LEU A 134 26.39 8.54 -5.03
C LEU A 134 26.42 7.96 -6.44
N ARG A 135 27.62 7.78 -7.01
CA ARG A 135 27.79 7.22 -8.35
C ARG A 135 27.32 5.77 -8.44
N SER A 136 27.71 4.93 -7.48
CA SER A 136 27.27 3.53 -7.45
C SER A 136 25.76 3.43 -7.29
N THR A 137 25.15 4.28 -6.45
CA THR A 137 23.70 4.28 -6.26
C THR A 137 22.96 4.69 -7.53
N LEU A 138 23.45 5.69 -8.26
CA LEU A 138 22.84 6.08 -9.55
C LEU A 138 22.98 4.98 -10.60
N ASP A 139 24.14 4.31 -10.66
CA ASP A 139 24.37 3.19 -11.56
C ASP A 139 23.39 2.04 -11.27
N SER A 140 23.19 1.68 -10.00
CA SER A 140 22.22 0.66 -9.59
C SER A 140 20.78 0.98 -9.98
N VAL A 141 20.40 2.27 -10.10
CA VAL A 141 19.07 2.67 -10.56
C VAL A 141 19.01 3.03 -12.05
N GLY A 142 20.09 2.78 -12.80
CA GLY A 142 20.17 3.04 -14.24
C GLY A 142 20.17 4.52 -14.62
N LEU A 143 20.74 5.40 -13.78
CA LEU A 143 20.89 6.83 -14.04
C LEU A 143 22.37 7.20 -14.24
N PRO A 144 22.70 8.06 -15.24
CA PRO A 144 24.07 8.48 -15.46
C PRO A 144 24.56 9.40 -14.34
N ALA A 145 25.87 9.40 -14.06
CA ALA A 145 26.47 10.29 -13.04
C ALA A 145 26.20 11.79 -13.29
N SER A 146 25.94 12.19 -14.53
CA SER A 146 25.55 13.57 -14.88
C SER A 146 24.21 13.99 -14.26
N ALA A 147 23.35 13.03 -13.86
CA ALA A 147 22.09 13.29 -13.18
C ALA A 147 22.27 14.01 -11.83
N LEU A 148 23.41 13.84 -11.15
CA LEU A 148 23.70 14.49 -9.86
C LEU A 148 23.57 16.02 -9.91
N ARG A 149 23.93 16.61 -11.05
CA ARG A 149 23.94 18.07 -11.24
C ARG A 149 22.58 18.64 -11.65
N LYS A 150 21.62 17.78 -11.97
CA LYS A 150 20.29 18.16 -12.43
C LYS A 150 19.31 18.28 -11.27
N TYR A 151 18.16 18.87 -11.54
CA TYR A 151 17.04 19.05 -10.64
C TYR A 151 15.87 18.11 -11.03
N PRO A 152 14.98 17.74 -10.09
CA PRO A 152 13.88 16.81 -10.34
C PRO A 152 13.01 17.15 -11.56
N HIS A 153 12.76 18.44 -11.82
CA HIS A 153 11.93 18.89 -12.93
C HIS A 153 12.52 18.58 -14.32
N GLU A 154 13.83 18.28 -14.41
CA GLU A 154 14.54 17.94 -15.65
C GLU A 154 14.43 16.44 -16.04
N PHE A 155 13.68 15.64 -15.27
CA PHE A 155 13.53 14.20 -15.46
C PHE A 155 12.10 13.78 -15.80
N SER A 156 11.95 12.64 -16.47
CA SER A 156 10.65 11.98 -16.67
C SER A 156 10.09 11.40 -15.36
N GLY A 157 8.79 11.05 -15.32
CA GLY A 157 8.17 10.43 -14.15
C GLY A 157 8.91 9.18 -13.66
N GLY A 158 9.26 8.26 -14.57
CA GLY A 158 10.05 7.06 -14.24
C GLY A 158 11.46 7.37 -13.74
N GLN A 159 12.13 8.37 -14.30
CA GLN A 159 13.45 8.80 -13.80
C GLN A 159 13.35 9.44 -12.41
N ARG A 160 12.29 10.21 -12.13
CA ARG A 160 12.02 10.74 -10.78
C ARG A 160 11.75 9.62 -9.78
N GLN A 161 11.02 8.57 -10.17
CA GLN A 161 10.84 7.38 -9.34
C GLN A 161 12.18 6.70 -9.02
N ARG A 162 13.05 6.54 -10.02
CA ARG A 162 14.42 6.02 -9.85
C ARG A 162 15.26 6.88 -8.90
N ILE A 163 15.12 8.21 -8.95
CA ILE A 163 15.75 9.13 -7.98
C ILE A 163 15.20 8.91 -6.56
N GLY A 164 13.89 8.71 -6.42
CA GLY A 164 13.24 8.39 -5.15
C GLY A 164 13.77 7.08 -4.54
N ILE A 165 13.91 6.03 -5.37
CA ILE A 165 14.53 4.76 -4.98
C ILE A 165 15.99 4.96 -4.59
N ALA A 166 16.77 5.69 -5.41
CA ALA A 166 18.17 5.99 -5.10
C ALA A 166 18.33 6.73 -3.77
N ARG A 167 17.42 7.65 -3.42
CA ARG A 167 17.44 8.37 -2.15
C ARG A 167 17.29 7.44 -0.95
N ALA A 168 16.45 6.41 -1.05
CA ALA A 168 16.34 5.38 -0.01
C ALA A 168 17.59 4.48 -0.01
N LEU A 169 18.04 4.06 -1.19
CA LEU A 169 19.11 3.09 -1.38
C LEU A 169 20.49 3.60 -0.92
N VAL A 170 20.76 4.89 -1.07
CA VAL A 170 22.07 5.50 -0.79
C VAL A 170 22.52 5.23 0.66
N LEU A 171 21.60 5.01 1.59
CA LEU A 171 21.90 4.70 2.99
C LEU A 171 22.32 3.25 3.26
N GLY A 172 22.17 2.36 2.27
CA GLY A 172 22.37 0.91 2.39
C GLY A 172 21.38 0.27 3.37
N PRO A 173 20.06 0.38 3.13
CA PRO A 173 19.06 -0.27 3.98
C PRO A 173 19.05 -1.79 3.80
N GLU A 174 18.45 -2.49 4.78
CA GLU A 174 18.09 -3.90 4.66
C GLU A 174 16.61 -4.06 4.29
N LEU A 175 15.76 -3.12 4.73
CA LEU A 175 14.33 -3.06 4.41
C LEU A 175 13.99 -1.78 3.67
N ILE A 176 13.20 -1.91 2.61
CA ILE A 176 12.53 -0.79 1.94
C ILE A 176 11.02 -0.97 2.01
N VAL A 177 10.33 0.02 2.57
CA VAL A 177 8.87 0.16 2.45
C VAL A 177 8.57 0.98 1.22
N ALA A 178 8.05 0.35 0.18
CA ALA A 178 7.67 1.00 -1.07
C ALA A 178 6.17 1.28 -1.08
N ASP A 179 5.78 2.53 -0.81
CA ASP A 179 4.38 2.96 -0.75
C ASP A 179 3.91 3.34 -2.14
N GLU A 180 3.20 2.46 -2.84
CA GLU A 180 2.74 2.63 -4.23
C GLU A 180 3.83 3.10 -5.21
N PRO A 181 4.92 2.34 -5.40
CA PRO A 181 6.09 2.77 -6.16
C PRO A 181 5.84 3.00 -7.66
N VAL A 182 4.66 2.67 -8.17
CA VAL A 182 4.34 2.70 -9.61
C VAL A 182 3.01 3.37 -9.96
N SER A 183 2.23 3.84 -8.98
CA SER A 183 0.83 4.23 -9.22
C SER A 183 0.65 5.45 -10.12
N ALA A 184 1.62 6.37 -10.15
CA ALA A 184 1.59 7.57 -10.99
C ALA A 184 2.29 7.41 -12.36
N LEU A 185 2.58 6.18 -12.78
CA LEU A 185 3.40 5.90 -13.97
C LEU A 185 2.61 5.15 -15.05
N ASP A 186 2.95 5.41 -16.31
CA ASP A 186 2.43 4.66 -17.46
C ASP A 186 2.83 3.17 -17.37
N VAL A 187 1.98 2.26 -17.88
CA VAL A 187 2.14 0.80 -17.75
C VAL A 187 3.55 0.31 -18.16
N SER A 188 4.13 0.83 -19.24
CA SER A 188 5.48 0.44 -19.68
C SER A 188 6.58 0.87 -18.70
N ILE A 189 6.40 2.01 -18.01
CA ILE A 189 7.32 2.50 -16.98
C ILE A 189 7.10 1.75 -15.67
N GLN A 190 5.86 1.37 -15.33
CA GLN A 190 5.60 0.53 -14.16
C GLN A 190 6.40 -0.77 -14.23
N ALA A 191 6.36 -1.48 -15.37
CA ALA A 191 7.13 -2.70 -15.60
C ALA A 191 8.66 -2.48 -15.43
N GLN A 192 9.19 -1.36 -15.94
CA GLN A 192 10.61 -1.03 -15.77
C GLN A 192 11.01 -0.77 -14.32
N VAL A 193 10.10 -0.20 -13.51
CA VAL A 193 10.35 0.04 -12.08
C VAL A 193 10.23 -1.26 -11.29
N VAL A 194 9.26 -2.12 -11.61
CA VAL A 194 9.13 -3.46 -11.00
C VAL A 194 10.40 -4.28 -11.24
N ASN A 195 10.85 -4.37 -12.49
CA ASN A 195 12.09 -5.10 -12.81
C ASN A 195 13.31 -4.50 -12.11
N LEU A 196 13.37 -3.17 -11.97
CA LEU A 196 14.45 -2.53 -11.21
C LEU A 196 14.42 -2.95 -9.73
N LEU A 197 13.24 -3.03 -9.10
CA LEU A 197 13.15 -3.44 -7.70
C LEU A 197 13.58 -4.91 -7.53
N ASP A 198 13.22 -5.77 -8.47
CA ASP A 198 13.65 -7.18 -8.52
C ASP A 198 15.18 -7.30 -8.66
N ASP A 199 15.77 -6.60 -9.64
CA ASP A 199 17.23 -6.54 -9.85
C ASP A 199 17.96 -6.05 -8.58
N LEU A 200 17.41 -5.04 -7.89
CA LEU A 200 17.96 -4.51 -6.64
C LEU A 200 17.80 -5.50 -5.48
N GLN A 201 16.71 -6.27 -5.44
CA GLN A 201 16.51 -7.34 -4.47
C GLN A 201 17.63 -8.37 -4.57
N GLU A 202 17.84 -8.92 -5.76
CA GLU A 202 18.82 -9.98 -6.01
C GLU A 202 20.25 -9.49 -5.78
N SER A 203 20.58 -8.31 -6.31
CA SER A 203 21.95 -7.81 -6.28
C SER A 203 22.41 -7.29 -4.91
N LEU A 204 21.47 -6.80 -4.09
CA LEU A 204 21.79 -6.16 -2.81
C LEU A 204 21.21 -6.90 -1.59
N GLY A 205 20.45 -7.98 -1.80
CA GLY A 205 19.80 -8.74 -0.73
C GLY A 205 18.76 -7.93 0.02
N LEU A 206 18.06 -7.03 -0.67
CA LEU A 206 17.04 -6.16 -0.07
C LEU A 206 15.81 -6.97 0.34
N THR A 207 15.13 -6.49 1.38
CA THR A 207 13.81 -6.97 1.79
C THR A 207 12.79 -5.87 1.52
N TYR A 208 11.62 -6.22 1.00
CA TYR A 208 10.61 -5.24 0.64
C TYR A 208 9.30 -5.45 1.40
N LEU A 209 8.69 -4.33 1.79
CA LEU A 209 7.26 -4.23 2.00
C LEU A 209 6.71 -3.34 0.88
N VAL A 210 6.08 -3.94 -0.13
CA VAL A 210 5.49 -3.21 -1.26
C VAL A 210 4.01 -2.99 -0.97
N ILE A 211 3.58 -1.75 -0.91
CA ILE A 211 2.17 -1.38 -0.79
C ILE A 211 1.65 -1.07 -2.19
N ALA A 212 0.57 -1.73 -2.59
CA ALA A 212 -0.08 -1.48 -3.86
C ALA A 212 -1.61 -1.49 -3.71
N HIS A 213 -2.31 -0.83 -4.62
CA HIS A 213 -3.73 -1.03 -4.82
C HIS A 213 -4.03 -1.90 -6.06
N ASP A 214 -3.09 -2.01 -6.98
CA ASP A 214 -3.18 -2.89 -8.14
C ASP A 214 -2.58 -4.27 -7.82
N LEU A 215 -3.46 -5.27 -7.80
CA LEU A 215 -3.11 -6.66 -7.63
C LEU A 215 -2.20 -7.14 -8.79
N ALA A 216 -2.43 -6.73 -10.04
CA ALA A 216 -1.63 -7.18 -11.18
C ALA A 216 -0.14 -6.89 -10.99
N VAL A 217 0.19 -5.70 -10.48
CA VAL A 217 1.58 -5.33 -10.14
C VAL A 217 2.11 -6.17 -8.99
N ILE A 218 1.33 -6.34 -7.92
CA ILE A 218 1.82 -7.00 -6.70
C ILE A 218 2.20 -8.46 -6.96
N ARG A 219 1.46 -9.15 -7.84
CA ARG A 219 1.71 -10.56 -8.18
C ARG A 219 3.11 -10.80 -8.72
N HIS A 220 3.62 -9.87 -9.52
CA HIS A 220 4.89 -10.06 -10.24
C HIS A 220 6.12 -9.81 -9.36
N ILE A 221 5.96 -9.08 -8.25
CA ILE A 221 7.08 -8.64 -7.41
C ILE A 221 7.08 -9.28 -6.02
N SER A 222 5.99 -9.92 -5.59
CA SER A 222 5.83 -10.39 -4.21
C SER A 222 5.93 -11.89 -4.10
N ASP A 223 6.65 -12.35 -3.08
CA ASP A 223 6.65 -13.75 -2.66
C ASP A 223 5.37 -14.08 -1.87
N THR A 224 5.07 -13.23 -0.89
CA THR A 224 3.89 -13.31 -0.02
C THR A 224 3.02 -12.08 -0.20
N ILE A 225 1.70 -12.26 -0.25
CA ILE A 225 0.73 -11.16 -0.34
C ILE A 225 -0.18 -11.19 0.88
N GLY A 226 -0.23 -10.07 1.61
CA GLY A 226 -1.25 -9.76 2.59
C GLY A 226 -2.34 -8.86 2.02
N VAL A 227 -3.59 -9.28 2.15
CA VAL A 227 -4.77 -8.48 1.79
C VAL A 227 -5.30 -7.78 3.04
N MET A 228 -5.35 -6.45 2.98
CA MET A 228 -5.77 -5.59 4.09
C MET A 228 -7.13 -4.95 3.80
N TYR A 229 -8.06 -5.09 4.74
CA TYR A 229 -9.37 -4.44 4.70
C TYR A 229 -9.65 -3.74 6.02
N LEU A 230 -9.96 -2.44 5.96
CA LEU A 230 -10.27 -1.59 7.12
C LEU A 230 -9.35 -1.87 8.32
N GLY A 231 -8.06 -1.59 8.21
CA GLY A 231 -7.13 -1.67 9.33
C GLY A 231 -6.65 -3.07 9.71
N ALA A 232 -7.11 -4.14 9.05
CA ALA A 232 -6.77 -5.51 9.42
C ALA A 232 -6.38 -6.36 8.20
N LEU A 233 -5.51 -7.34 8.41
CA LEU A 233 -5.28 -8.39 7.42
C LEU A 233 -6.49 -9.33 7.40
N VAL A 234 -7.00 -9.62 6.19
CA VAL A 234 -8.14 -10.53 5.98
C VAL A 234 -7.74 -11.81 5.28
N GLU A 235 -6.62 -11.79 4.56
CA GLU A 235 -6.04 -12.97 3.93
C GLU A 235 -4.54 -12.76 3.74
N GLU A 236 -3.77 -13.84 3.81
CA GLU A 236 -2.34 -13.85 3.50
C GLU A 236 -1.98 -15.18 2.86
N ALA A 237 -1.25 -15.16 1.75
CA ALA A 237 -0.83 -16.36 1.02
C ALA A 237 0.41 -16.06 0.17
N SER A 238 1.01 -17.08 -0.44
CA SER A 238 1.92 -16.83 -1.55
C SER A 238 1.18 -16.15 -2.71
N ALA A 239 1.91 -15.44 -3.57
CA ALA A 239 1.30 -14.76 -4.71
C ALA A 239 0.48 -15.71 -5.59
N ASP A 240 1.00 -16.89 -5.91
CA ASP A 240 0.28 -17.87 -6.74
C ASP A 240 -0.95 -18.42 -6.04
N GLN A 241 -0.84 -18.79 -4.76
CA GLN A 241 -1.97 -19.32 -3.98
C GLN A 241 -3.14 -18.32 -3.89
N LEU A 242 -2.83 -17.05 -3.66
CA LEU A 242 -3.85 -16.00 -3.54
C LEU A 242 -4.66 -15.87 -4.84
N TYR A 243 -3.99 -15.99 -5.99
CA TYR A 243 -4.60 -15.86 -7.31
C TYR A 243 -5.38 -17.10 -7.75
N GLU A 244 -4.85 -18.29 -7.43
CA GLU A 244 -5.47 -19.56 -7.80
C GLU A 244 -6.66 -19.88 -6.90
N ARG A 245 -6.54 -19.59 -5.59
CA ARG A 245 -7.53 -19.98 -4.59
C ARG A 245 -7.71 -18.89 -3.52
N PRO A 246 -8.31 -17.74 -3.90
CA PRO A 246 -8.68 -16.70 -2.93
C PRO A 246 -9.79 -17.18 -2.00
N LEU A 247 -9.55 -17.11 -0.69
CA LEU A 247 -10.46 -17.62 0.34
C LEU A 247 -11.42 -16.54 0.85
N HIS A 248 -10.92 -15.34 1.14
CA HIS A 248 -11.73 -14.29 1.73
C HIS A 248 -12.63 -13.65 0.66
N PRO A 249 -13.94 -13.47 0.92
CA PRO A 249 -14.87 -12.83 -0.02
C PRO A 249 -14.40 -11.50 -0.60
N TYR A 250 -13.73 -10.68 0.21
CA TYR A 250 -13.10 -9.43 -0.24
C TYR A 250 -11.98 -9.68 -1.26
N THR A 251 -11.07 -10.62 -1.01
CA THR A 251 -9.99 -10.97 -1.93
C THR A 251 -10.55 -11.49 -3.25
N ARG A 252 -11.58 -12.34 -3.19
CA ARG A 252 -12.30 -12.83 -4.38
C ARG A 252 -12.84 -11.66 -5.20
N ALA A 253 -13.45 -10.68 -4.53
CA ALA A 253 -13.99 -9.50 -5.20
C ALA A 253 -12.89 -8.62 -5.83
N LEU A 254 -11.80 -8.35 -5.11
CA LEU A 254 -10.67 -7.59 -5.64
C LEU A 254 -10.07 -8.26 -6.88
N LEU A 255 -9.82 -9.57 -6.82
CA LEU A 255 -9.27 -10.33 -7.95
C LEU A 255 -10.23 -10.37 -9.13
N SER A 256 -11.56 -10.45 -8.89
CA SER A 256 -12.58 -10.43 -9.95
C SER A 256 -12.57 -9.15 -10.79
N ALA A 257 -12.02 -8.05 -10.25
CA ALA A 257 -11.89 -6.78 -10.94
C ALA A 257 -10.58 -6.63 -11.74
N VAL A 258 -9.60 -7.51 -11.54
CA VAL A 258 -8.31 -7.47 -12.26
C VAL A 258 -8.51 -8.02 -13.68
N PRO A 259 -8.21 -7.26 -14.75
CA PRO A 259 -8.37 -7.73 -16.12
C PRO A 259 -7.49 -8.96 -16.42
N ILE A 260 -8.04 -9.94 -17.13
CA ILE A 260 -7.27 -11.08 -17.64
C ILE A 260 -6.85 -10.78 -19.09
N PRO A 261 -5.57 -11.00 -19.48
CA PRO A 261 -5.12 -10.72 -20.84
C PRO A 261 -5.82 -11.53 -21.94
N ASP A 262 -6.34 -12.72 -21.62
CA ASP A 262 -7.08 -13.57 -22.55
C ASP A 262 -8.54 -13.07 -22.70
N PRO A 263 -8.94 -12.55 -23.89
CA PRO A 263 -10.27 -11.99 -24.10
C PRO A 263 -11.40 -13.01 -23.95
N GLN A 264 -11.16 -14.28 -24.30
CA GLN A 264 -12.18 -15.33 -24.21
C GLN A 264 -12.47 -15.66 -22.74
N VAL A 265 -11.43 -15.68 -21.90
CA VAL A 265 -11.58 -15.91 -20.47
C VAL A 265 -12.23 -14.69 -19.79
N GLU A 266 -11.87 -13.47 -20.21
CA GLU A 266 -12.42 -12.23 -19.67
C GLU A 266 -13.92 -12.08 -19.98
N ASP A 267 -14.35 -12.39 -21.21
CA ASP A 267 -15.75 -12.25 -21.63
C ASP A 267 -16.72 -13.17 -20.86
N HIS A 268 -16.24 -14.32 -20.37
CA HIS A 268 -17.05 -15.29 -19.64
C HIS A 268 -16.96 -15.14 -18.11
N ARG A 269 -16.25 -14.13 -17.60
CA ARG A 269 -15.96 -14.00 -16.18
C ARG A 269 -17.08 -13.31 -15.41
N GLU A 270 -17.53 -13.95 -14.33
CA GLU A 270 -18.41 -13.29 -13.35
C GLU A 270 -17.62 -12.27 -12.52
N ARG A 271 -17.92 -10.99 -12.72
CA ARG A 271 -17.37 -9.90 -11.90
C ARG A 271 -18.19 -9.78 -10.62
N MET A 272 -17.52 -9.85 -9.48
CA MET A 272 -18.15 -9.60 -8.19
C MET A 272 -18.15 -8.09 -7.94
N LEU A 273 -19.32 -7.45 -8.13
CA LEU A 273 -19.49 -6.04 -7.79
C LEU A 273 -19.60 -5.89 -6.28
N LEU A 274 -18.63 -5.21 -5.67
CA LEU A 274 -18.76 -4.74 -4.30
C LEU A 274 -19.77 -3.58 -4.29
N VAL A 275 -20.89 -3.76 -3.60
CA VAL A 275 -21.92 -2.71 -3.48
C VAL A 275 -21.63 -1.84 -2.26
N GLY A 276 -21.74 -0.52 -2.45
CA GLY A 276 -21.54 0.49 -1.42
C GLY A 276 -20.07 0.87 -1.18
N ASP A 277 -19.89 2.02 -0.53
CA ASP A 277 -18.58 2.58 -0.22
C ASP A 277 -17.84 1.82 0.89
N LEU A 278 -16.52 2.02 0.96
CA LEU A 278 -15.72 1.56 2.09
C LEU A 278 -16.24 2.21 3.39
N PRO A 279 -16.64 1.41 4.40
CA PRO A 279 -17.12 1.98 5.66
C PRO A 279 -16.06 2.85 6.34
N SER A 280 -16.50 3.83 7.12
CA SER A 280 -15.58 4.73 7.82
C SER A 280 -14.71 3.99 8.83
N PRO A 281 -13.36 4.15 8.79
CA PRO A 281 -12.49 3.60 9.82
C PRO A 281 -12.69 4.24 11.20
N ALA A 282 -13.44 5.34 11.31
CA ALA A 282 -13.83 5.94 12.59
C ALA A 282 -14.97 5.19 13.29
N ASN A 283 -15.80 4.48 12.52
CA ASN A 283 -16.93 3.70 13.02
C ASN A 283 -17.02 2.38 12.23
N PRO A 284 -16.05 1.47 12.40
CA PRO A 284 -16.02 0.24 11.64
C PRO A 284 -17.23 -0.66 11.99
N PRO A 285 -17.73 -1.48 11.05
CA PRO A 285 -18.77 -2.45 11.37
C PRO A 285 -18.36 -3.38 12.51
N SER A 286 -19.30 -3.73 13.39
CA SER A 286 -19.04 -4.72 14.45
C SER A 286 -18.72 -6.11 13.87
N GLY A 287 -18.14 -6.99 14.68
CA GLY A 287 -17.77 -8.33 14.23
C GLY A 287 -16.82 -8.32 13.02
N CYS A 288 -17.22 -8.95 11.92
CA CYS A 288 -16.50 -8.91 10.66
C CYS A 288 -16.64 -7.54 9.99
N ARG A 289 -15.52 -6.83 9.80
CA ARG A 289 -15.50 -5.49 9.19
C ARG A 289 -16.05 -5.50 7.75
N PHE A 290 -15.92 -6.61 7.02
CA PHE A 290 -16.40 -6.73 5.63
C PHE A 290 -17.88 -7.13 5.52
N ARG A 291 -18.58 -7.44 6.62
CA ARG A 291 -19.94 -8.02 6.58
C ARG A 291 -20.95 -7.19 5.77
N THR A 292 -20.82 -5.86 5.77
CA THR A 292 -21.76 -4.96 5.10
C THR A 292 -21.64 -4.97 3.58
N ARG A 293 -20.54 -5.52 3.05
CA ARG A 293 -20.25 -5.64 1.61
C ARG A 293 -20.06 -7.11 1.20
N CYS A 294 -20.18 -8.05 2.13
CA CYS A 294 -19.94 -9.48 1.90
C CYS A 294 -21.21 -10.15 1.37
N PRO A 295 -21.21 -10.71 0.14
CA PRO A 295 -22.36 -11.44 -0.40
C PRO A 295 -22.69 -12.72 0.39
N TRP A 296 -21.78 -13.21 1.23
CA TRP A 296 -21.96 -14.39 2.08
C TRP A 296 -22.17 -14.06 3.56
N SER A 297 -22.42 -12.80 3.92
CA SER A 297 -22.57 -12.41 5.33
C SER A 297 -23.63 -13.24 6.05
N GLN A 298 -23.27 -13.76 7.23
CA GLN A 298 -24.16 -14.52 8.13
C GLN A 298 -24.30 -13.81 9.48
N GLU A 299 -25.21 -14.27 10.33
CA GLU A 299 -25.46 -13.69 11.65
C GLU A 299 -24.18 -13.60 12.51
N ARG A 300 -23.34 -14.64 12.52
CA ARG A 300 -22.05 -14.65 13.25
C ARG A 300 -21.11 -13.51 12.82
N CYS A 301 -21.18 -13.09 11.56
CA CYS A 301 -20.38 -11.97 11.05
C CYS A 301 -20.77 -10.64 11.72
N ALA A 302 -21.96 -10.52 12.29
CA ALA A 302 -22.41 -9.31 12.96
C ALA A 302 -21.86 -9.17 14.39
N THR A 303 -21.61 -10.28 15.06
CA THR A 303 -21.32 -10.31 16.50
C THR A 303 -19.87 -10.66 16.82
N SER A 304 -19.18 -11.40 15.96
CA SER A 304 -17.81 -11.87 16.19
C SER A 304 -16.86 -11.39 15.10
N ARG A 305 -15.70 -10.87 15.48
CA ARG A 305 -14.61 -10.58 14.54
C ARG A 305 -13.89 -11.90 14.20
N PRO A 306 -13.69 -12.24 12.92
CA PRO A 306 -12.90 -13.40 12.56
C PRO A 306 -11.42 -13.13 12.85
N GLU A 307 -10.73 -14.14 13.39
CA GLU A 307 -9.28 -14.12 13.58
C GLU A 307 -8.57 -14.57 12.30
N LEU A 308 -7.40 -14.00 12.02
CA LEU A 308 -6.55 -14.45 10.92
C LEU A 308 -5.90 -15.78 11.33
N ARG A 309 -6.42 -16.89 10.81
CA ARG A 309 -5.94 -18.25 11.11
C ARG A 309 -5.36 -18.93 9.89
N VAL A 310 -4.46 -19.88 10.10
CA VAL A 310 -4.03 -20.81 9.05
C VAL A 310 -5.25 -21.61 8.59
N PHE A 311 -5.50 -21.61 7.29
CA PHE A 311 -6.64 -22.29 6.67
C PHE A 311 -6.37 -23.78 6.46
N ASP A 312 -5.20 -24.12 5.94
CA ASP A 312 -4.77 -25.49 5.67
C ASP A 312 -3.23 -25.63 5.70
N ASP A 313 -2.74 -26.83 5.37
CA ASP A 313 -1.32 -27.20 5.40
C ASP A 313 -0.45 -26.39 4.41
N SER A 314 -1.06 -25.63 3.50
CA SER A 314 -0.33 -24.77 2.56
C SER A 314 0.24 -23.51 3.22
N GLY A 315 -0.17 -23.20 4.45
CA GLY A 315 0.22 -22.00 5.20
C GLY A 315 -0.64 -20.77 4.90
N GLN A 316 -1.53 -20.81 3.91
CA GLN A 316 -2.48 -19.73 3.60
C GLN A 316 -3.31 -19.37 4.84
N ARG A 317 -3.40 -18.08 5.16
CA ARG A 317 -4.14 -17.55 6.32
C ARG A 317 -5.37 -16.76 5.87
N VAL A 318 -6.48 -16.88 6.60
CA VAL A 318 -7.73 -16.18 6.30
C VAL A 318 -8.46 -15.76 7.57
N ALA A 319 -9.03 -14.56 7.56
CA ALA A 319 -9.91 -14.04 8.61
C ALA A 319 -11.37 -14.10 8.13
N CYS A 320 -11.92 -15.30 8.00
CA CYS A 320 -13.32 -15.52 7.64
C CYS A 320 -13.92 -16.68 8.46
N HIS A 321 -15.14 -16.48 8.96
CA HIS A 321 -15.87 -17.50 9.72
C HIS A 321 -16.34 -18.68 8.86
N PHE A 322 -16.50 -18.47 7.56
CA PHE A 322 -17.17 -19.40 6.64
C PHE A 322 -16.31 -19.70 5.40
N ALA A 323 -14.98 -19.58 5.50
CA ALA A 323 -14.08 -19.81 4.35
C ALA A 323 -14.28 -21.20 3.73
N GLU A 324 -14.42 -22.24 4.56
CA GLU A 324 -14.62 -23.62 4.16
C GLU A 324 -15.97 -23.81 3.43
N ASP A 325 -17.05 -23.24 3.97
CA ASP A 325 -18.39 -23.37 3.39
C ASP A 325 -18.52 -22.61 2.07
N ILE A 326 -17.85 -21.46 1.96
CA ILE A 326 -17.79 -20.65 0.74
C ILE A 326 -16.96 -21.36 -0.33
N LEU A 327 -15.81 -21.95 0.05
CA LEU A 327 -14.93 -22.65 -0.88
C LEU A 327 -15.56 -23.95 -1.40
N SER A 328 -16.23 -24.71 -0.53
CA SER A 328 -16.93 -25.96 -0.91
C SER A 328 -18.23 -25.74 -1.69
N GLY A 329 -18.73 -24.50 -1.73
CA GLY A 329 -20.01 -24.16 -2.35
C GLY A 329 -21.23 -24.54 -1.50
N ALA A 330 -21.03 -24.98 -0.26
CA ALA A 330 -22.11 -25.20 0.72
C ALA A 330 -22.84 -23.90 1.05
N LEU A 331 -22.12 -22.77 1.07
CA LEU A 331 -22.69 -21.44 1.23
C LEU A 331 -22.66 -20.66 -0.09
N ARG A 332 -23.84 -20.32 -0.61
CA ARG A 332 -23.99 -19.55 -1.85
C ARG A 332 -24.11 -18.05 -1.55
N PRO A 333 -23.64 -17.16 -2.45
CA PRO A 333 -23.81 -15.73 -2.28
C PRO A 333 -25.30 -15.37 -2.36
N HIS A 334 -25.73 -14.37 -1.60
CA HIS A 334 -27.06 -13.78 -1.76
C HIS A 334 -27.13 -13.02 -3.11
N GLU A 335 -28.30 -13.00 -3.75
CA GLU A 335 -28.50 -12.20 -4.96
C GLU A 335 -28.36 -10.70 -4.63
N VAL A 336 -27.45 -10.04 -5.32
CA VAL A 336 -27.23 -8.59 -5.21
C VAL A 336 -27.84 -7.94 -6.44
N GLN A 337 -28.98 -7.27 -6.30
CA GLN A 337 -29.56 -6.49 -7.40
C GLN A 337 -28.79 -5.16 -7.52
N ALA A 338 -28.13 -4.94 -8.65
CA ALA A 338 -27.52 -3.66 -8.97
C ALA A 338 -28.62 -2.64 -9.30
N GLU A 339 -28.92 -1.72 -8.38
CA GLU A 339 -29.76 -0.57 -8.68
C GLU A 339 -28.94 0.46 -9.49
N LEU A 340 -29.37 0.73 -10.72
CA LEU A 340 -28.81 1.80 -11.54
C LEU A 340 -29.18 3.14 -10.89
N VAL A 341 -28.22 3.75 -10.19
CA VAL A 341 -28.34 5.15 -9.75
C VAL A 341 -28.33 6.01 -11.02
N ARG A 342 -29.51 6.50 -11.42
CA ARG A 342 -29.61 7.54 -12.44
C ARG A 342 -29.00 8.81 -11.85
N PRO A 343 -28.07 9.50 -12.55
CA PRO A 343 -27.62 10.79 -12.09
C PRO A 343 -28.85 11.70 -11.94
N GLU A 344 -29.08 12.21 -10.73
CA GLU A 344 -30.13 13.19 -10.50
C GLU A 344 -29.86 14.39 -11.40
N ALA A 345 -30.86 14.74 -12.22
CA ALA A 345 -30.82 15.95 -13.02
C ALA A 345 -30.72 17.14 -12.05
N ASP A 346 -29.60 17.83 -12.15
CA ASP A 346 -29.21 18.99 -11.36
C ASP A 346 -30.38 19.98 -11.19
N SER A 347 -30.95 19.99 -9.98
CA SER A 347 -31.96 20.95 -9.58
C SER A 347 -31.29 22.26 -9.20
N GLY A 348 -31.12 23.12 -10.19
CA GLY A 348 -31.23 24.57 -10.06
C GLY A 348 -30.18 25.30 -9.21
N LEU A 349 -29.14 25.80 -9.87
CA LEU A 349 -28.53 27.09 -9.53
C LEU A 349 -28.32 27.88 -10.82
N GLY A 350 -28.99 29.04 -10.89
CA GLY A 350 -28.91 29.96 -12.02
C GLY A 350 -27.55 30.64 -12.13
N GLY A 351 -27.16 30.97 -13.37
CA GLY A 351 -25.95 31.72 -13.67
C GLY A 351 -25.82 32.01 -15.16
N GLU A 352 -26.37 33.16 -15.56
CA GLU A 352 -26.02 34.01 -16.72
C GLU A 352 -25.75 33.37 -18.10
N LEU A 353 -26.77 33.52 -18.97
CA LEU A 353 -26.63 33.51 -20.42
C LEU A 353 -25.81 34.73 -20.87
N ILE A 354 -24.65 34.51 -21.49
CA ILE A 354 -23.95 35.51 -22.29
C ILE A 354 -24.64 35.56 -23.67
N PRO A 355 -25.24 36.69 -24.10
CA PRO A 355 -25.86 36.75 -25.42
C PRO A 355 -24.81 37.03 -26.49
N THR A 356 -24.57 36.05 -27.38
CA THR A 356 -23.92 36.29 -28.66
C THR A 356 -24.93 36.96 -29.61
N GLN A 357 -24.59 38.16 -30.10
CA GLN A 357 -25.37 38.93 -31.07
C GLN A 357 -25.60 38.15 -32.38
N PRO A 358 -26.73 38.36 -33.07
CA PRO A 358 -26.97 37.79 -34.39
C PRO A 358 -26.37 38.67 -35.50
N ASP A 359 -25.64 38.05 -36.41
CA ASP A 359 -25.25 38.63 -37.70
C ASP A 359 -26.50 38.94 -38.55
N LEU A 360 -26.61 40.18 -39.02
CA LEU A 360 -27.55 40.61 -40.06
C LEU A 360 -26.80 40.71 -41.40
N PRO A 361 -27.44 40.36 -42.53
CA PRO A 361 -26.78 40.27 -43.83
C PRO A 361 -26.58 41.64 -44.50
N THR A 362 -25.44 41.75 -45.19
CA THR A 362 -24.95 42.76 -46.15
C THR A 362 -25.90 43.84 -46.69
N GLN A 363 -25.43 45.10 -46.58
CA GLN A 363 -24.94 45.86 -47.74
C GLN A 363 -23.56 46.42 -47.45
#